data_AF-A0AAN6MKB0-F1
#
_entry.id   AF-A0AAN6MKB0-F1
#
_cell.length_a   1.000
_cell.length_b   1.000
_cell.length_c   1.000
_cell.angle_alpha   90.00
_cell.angle_beta   90.00
_cell.angle_gamma   90.00
#
_symmetry.space_group_name_H-M   'P 1'
#
loop_
_entity.id
_entity.type
_entity.pdbx_description
1 polymer ?
#
loop_
_entity_poly.entity_id
_entity_poly.type
_entity_poly.pdbx_seq_one_letter_code
_entity_poly.pdbx_strand_id
1 'polypeptide(L)'
;MWWGAKSRSRSRSRRASNATRSTSAELRTNAQNVLSMIHEYRPKNTSLAYEPKQGEFREFCQEKLLLFLVEDVANRPLKTKSPKVDSDMPPEKTRLAWPSIRSHITAITGLYRTQKARGMNVHPLPREDNVREYLKTLQRRNAQQDKGNYADKARDTPLDGYTEEEFERICGELWTRGGASPEYYLRTLVDLLLGHYMLARGGDRRAAEPLDLFTFEFTGEGPTCCMPLILM
;
A
#
# COMPACT_ATOMS: atom_id res chain seq x y z
N MET A 1 45.56 54.22 19.62
CA MET A 1 45.67 53.16 18.59
C MET A 1 44.64 52.05 18.89
N TRP A 2 43.39 52.19 18.44
CA TRP A 2 42.30 51.21 18.71
C TRP A 2 41.48 50.96 17.43
N TRP A 3 42.05 50.27 16.44
CA TRP A 3 41.37 49.91 15.17
C TRP A 3 41.31 48.40 14.89
N GLY A 4 41.74 47.54 15.83
CA GLY A 4 41.89 46.09 15.59
C GLY A 4 40.71 45.19 15.96
N ALA A 5 39.80 45.63 16.86
CA ALA A 5 38.78 44.74 17.44
C ALA A 5 37.49 44.62 16.60
N LYS A 6 37.10 45.68 15.88
CA LYS A 6 35.83 45.73 15.13
C LYS A 6 35.85 44.92 13.82
N SER A 7 37.02 44.72 13.21
CA SER A 7 37.15 43.94 11.97
C SER A 7 37.08 42.43 12.21
N ARG A 8 37.62 41.96 13.35
CA ARG A 8 37.61 40.53 13.76
C ARG A 8 36.22 40.01 14.12
N SER A 9 35.34 40.83 14.70
CA SER A 9 33.96 40.39 15.01
C SER A 9 33.08 40.32 13.75
N ARG A 10 33.21 41.30 12.83
CA ARG A 10 32.55 41.29 11.52
C ARG A 10 32.98 40.13 10.63
N SER A 11 34.26 39.74 10.66
CA SER A 11 34.76 38.60 9.87
C SER A 11 34.31 37.25 10.43
N ARG A 12 34.23 37.09 11.76
CA ARG A 12 33.64 35.90 12.40
C ARG A 12 32.16 35.77 12.13
N SER A 13 31.39 36.86 12.25
CA SER A 13 29.96 36.89 11.95
C SER A 13 29.67 36.54 10.47
N ARG A 14 30.45 37.09 9.53
CA ARG A 14 30.36 36.75 8.09
C ARG A 14 30.72 35.29 7.78
N ARG A 15 31.74 34.73 8.44
CA ARG A 15 32.11 33.31 8.28
C ARG A 15 31.05 32.38 8.84
N ALA A 16 30.47 32.70 10.00
CA ALA A 16 29.37 31.93 10.58
C ALA A 16 28.14 31.96 9.66
N SER A 17 27.72 33.14 9.16
CA SER A 17 26.58 33.25 8.24
C SER A 17 26.83 32.57 6.90
N ASN A 18 28.06 32.58 6.39
CA ASN A 18 28.41 31.87 5.16
C ASN A 18 28.47 30.35 5.35
N ALA A 19 28.95 29.89 6.51
CA ALA A 19 28.91 28.47 6.87
C ALA A 19 27.46 27.97 6.97
N THR A 20 26.58 28.69 7.67
CA THR A 20 25.14 28.33 7.76
C THR A 20 24.43 28.35 6.41
N ARG A 21 24.80 29.28 5.51
CA ARG A 21 24.30 29.31 4.12
C ARG A 21 24.83 28.15 3.28
N SER A 22 26.08 27.73 3.46
CA SER A 22 26.65 26.55 2.77
C SER A 22 25.96 25.27 3.22
N THR A 23 25.83 25.07 4.54
CA THR A 23 25.16 23.90 5.11
C THR A 23 23.68 23.82 4.70
N SER A 24 22.96 24.94 4.68
CA SER A 24 21.56 24.95 4.21
C SER A 24 21.42 24.71 2.70
N ALA A 25 22.40 25.11 1.89
CA ALA A 25 22.43 24.80 0.46
C ALA A 25 22.74 23.32 0.20
N GLU A 26 23.72 22.75 0.91
CA GLU A 26 24.07 21.32 0.85
C GLU A 26 22.89 20.43 1.27
N LEU A 27 22.17 20.80 2.33
CA LEU A 27 20.96 20.09 2.77
C LEU A 27 19.85 20.09 1.71
N ARG A 28 19.67 21.20 0.98
CA ARG A 28 18.69 21.28 -0.13
C ARG A 28 19.10 20.40 -1.29
N THR A 29 20.38 20.42 -1.68
CA THR A 29 20.92 19.57 -2.76
C THR A 29 20.75 18.09 -2.42
N ASN A 30 21.05 17.70 -1.18
CA ASN A 30 20.88 16.33 -0.73
C ASN A 30 19.40 15.90 -0.72
N ALA A 31 18.51 16.74 -0.20
CA ALA A 31 17.07 16.48 -0.23
C ALA A 31 16.54 16.32 -1.67
N GLN A 32 17.05 17.11 -2.62
CA GLN A 32 16.70 17.02 -4.02
C GLN A 32 17.16 15.70 -4.65
N ASN A 33 18.41 15.28 -4.39
CA ASN A 33 18.96 14.02 -4.89
C ASN A 33 18.17 12.80 -4.38
N VAL A 34 17.85 12.78 -3.08
CA VAL A 34 17.05 11.72 -2.46
C VAL A 34 15.67 11.61 -3.11
N LEU A 35 15.02 12.74 -3.41
CA LEU A 35 13.72 12.72 -4.06
C LEU A 35 13.76 12.31 -5.52
N SER A 36 14.82 12.68 -6.25
CA SER A 36 15.03 12.21 -7.62
C SER A 36 15.11 10.68 -7.64
N MET A 37 15.89 10.09 -6.74
CA MET A 37 15.92 8.63 -6.58
C MET A 37 14.56 8.05 -6.17
N ILE A 38 13.85 8.66 -5.21
CA ILE A 38 12.52 8.18 -4.81
C ILE A 38 11.52 8.20 -5.97
N HIS A 39 11.60 9.18 -6.87
CA HIS A 39 10.75 9.25 -8.06
C HIS A 39 11.15 8.22 -9.11
N GLU A 40 12.46 8.05 -9.37
CA GLU A 40 12.99 7.09 -10.33
C GLU A 40 12.64 5.64 -9.95
N TYR A 41 12.83 5.28 -8.68
CA TYR A 41 12.56 3.94 -8.17
C TYR A 41 11.10 3.76 -7.70
N ARG A 42 10.22 4.75 -7.90
CA ARG A 42 8.81 4.60 -7.53
C ARG A 42 8.16 3.50 -8.38
N PRO A 43 7.43 2.55 -7.77
CA PRO A 43 6.65 1.58 -8.54
C PRO A 43 5.69 2.28 -9.50
N LYS A 44 5.67 1.85 -10.77
CA LYS A 44 4.85 2.45 -11.83
C LYS A 44 3.37 2.58 -11.43
N ASN A 45 2.84 1.56 -10.75
CA ASN A 45 1.46 1.55 -10.25
C ASN A 45 1.18 2.66 -9.23
N THR A 46 2.15 3.00 -8.37
CA THR A 46 2.00 4.09 -7.41
C THR A 46 1.95 5.44 -8.11
N SER A 47 2.77 5.65 -9.15
CA SER A 47 2.75 6.88 -9.95
C SER A 47 1.40 7.03 -10.68
N LEU A 48 0.95 5.98 -11.38
CA LEU A 48 -0.35 5.96 -12.06
C LEU A 48 -1.52 6.22 -11.10
N ALA A 49 -1.45 5.73 -9.87
CA ALA A 49 -2.48 5.96 -8.87
C ALA A 49 -2.43 7.38 -8.26
N TYR A 50 -1.25 7.99 -8.15
CA TYR A 50 -1.06 9.28 -7.49
C TYR A 50 -1.32 10.47 -8.41
N GLU A 51 -0.88 10.41 -9.67
CA GLU A 51 -1.05 11.48 -10.66
C GLU A 51 -2.48 12.04 -10.76
N PRO A 52 -3.54 11.23 -10.93
CA PRO A 52 -4.90 11.77 -11.03
C PRO A 52 -5.33 12.47 -9.73
N LYS A 53 -4.95 11.94 -8.57
CA LYS A 53 -5.28 12.53 -7.25
C LYS A 53 -4.54 13.84 -7.01
N GLN A 54 -3.31 13.94 -7.49
CA GLN A 54 -2.52 15.17 -7.47
C GLN A 54 -3.02 16.19 -8.50
N GLY A 55 -3.58 15.73 -9.62
CA GLY A 55 -4.30 16.55 -10.61
C GLY A 55 -5.52 17.22 -9.98
N GLU A 56 -6.44 16.44 -9.41
CA GLU A 56 -7.64 16.95 -8.72
C GLU A 56 -7.29 18.00 -7.65
N PHE A 57 -6.24 17.76 -6.85
CA PHE A 57 -5.80 18.73 -5.85
C PHE A 57 -5.23 20.03 -6.45
N ARG A 58 -4.52 19.93 -7.59
CA ARG A 58 -3.99 21.11 -8.30
C ARG A 58 -5.10 21.96 -8.90
N GLU A 59 -6.15 21.33 -9.42
CA GLU A 59 -7.34 22.01 -9.95
C GLU A 59 -8.12 22.72 -8.84
N PHE A 60 -8.24 22.11 -7.66
CA PHE A 60 -8.98 22.69 -6.55
C PHE A 60 -8.29 23.92 -5.93
N CYS A 61 -7.02 23.80 -5.51
CA CYS A 61 -6.08 24.86 -5.06
C CYS A 61 -5.02 24.24 -4.12
N GLN A 62 -3.74 24.57 -4.32
CA GLN A 62 -2.61 23.90 -3.65
C GLN A 62 -2.44 24.18 -2.15
N GLU A 63 -3.16 25.16 -1.59
CA GLU A 63 -2.85 25.68 -0.25
C GLU A 63 -3.76 25.14 0.87
N LYS A 64 -4.86 24.44 0.55
CA LYS A 64 -5.88 24.08 1.55
C LYS A 64 -6.25 22.60 1.52
N LEU A 65 -5.35 21.73 1.99
CA LEU A 65 -5.60 20.28 2.07
C LEU A 65 -6.86 19.93 2.86
N LEU A 66 -7.08 20.54 4.02
CA LEU A 66 -8.26 20.24 4.84
C LEU A 66 -9.56 20.58 4.09
N LEU A 67 -9.58 21.73 3.41
CA LEU A 67 -10.72 22.17 2.61
C LEU A 67 -11.00 21.20 1.46
N PHE A 68 -9.95 20.80 0.72
CA PHE A 68 -10.06 19.78 -0.33
C PHE A 68 -10.60 18.45 0.21
N LEU A 69 -10.14 18.01 1.37
CA LEU A 69 -10.60 16.75 1.98
C LEU A 69 -12.06 16.82 2.41
N VAL A 70 -12.52 17.95 2.95
CA VAL A 70 -13.89 18.13 3.43
C VAL A 70 -14.84 18.34 2.25
N GLU A 71 -14.53 19.27 1.36
CA GLU A 71 -15.43 19.71 0.30
C GLU A 71 -15.43 18.74 -0.89
N ASP A 72 -14.25 18.30 -1.33
CA ASP A 72 -14.12 17.56 -2.60
C ASP A 72 -13.94 16.05 -2.42
N VAL A 73 -13.28 15.56 -1.37
CA VAL A 73 -12.93 14.12 -1.26
C VAL A 73 -13.87 13.32 -0.36
N ALA A 74 -14.17 13.78 0.86
CA ALA A 74 -14.89 12.98 1.86
C ALA A 74 -16.41 12.97 1.64
N ASN A 75 -16.95 14.01 0.99
CA ASN A 75 -18.38 14.20 0.81
C ASN A 75 -18.87 13.87 -0.61
N ARG A 76 -17.96 13.66 -1.58
CA ARG A 76 -18.38 13.36 -2.96
C ARG A 76 -18.99 11.96 -3.09
N PRO A 77 -20.02 11.80 -3.94
CA PRO A 77 -20.53 10.49 -4.32
C PRO A 77 -19.48 9.72 -5.12
N LEU A 78 -19.58 8.40 -5.14
CA LEU A 78 -18.74 7.58 -5.99
C LEU A 78 -18.98 7.94 -7.47
N LYS A 79 -17.90 8.30 -8.19
CA LYS A 79 -17.94 8.53 -9.65
C LYS A 79 -18.37 7.29 -10.44
N THR A 80 -18.23 6.10 -9.85
CA THR A 80 -18.60 4.81 -10.45
C THR A 80 -19.12 3.89 -9.36
N LYS A 81 -20.19 3.13 -9.63
CA LYS A 81 -20.69 2.10 -8.70
C LYS A 81 -19.55 1.12 -8.41
N SER A 82 -19.20 0.97 -7.14
CA SER A 82 -18.25 -0.06 -6.72
C SER A 82 -18.99 -1.41 -6.66
N PRO A 83 -18.41 -2.50 -7.18
CA PRO A 83 -18.96 -3.85 -7.02
C PRO A 83 -19.14 -4.27 -5.55
N LYS A 84 -18.46 -3.57 -4.63
CA LYS A 84 -18.49 -3.82 -3.18
C LYS A 84 -19.62 -3.09 -2.45
N VAL A 85 -20.41 -2.30 -3.16
CA VAL A 85 -21.54 -1.54 -2.58
C VAL A 85 -22.80 -2.35 -2.81
N ASP A 86 -23.63 -2.48 -1.78
CA ASP A 86 -24.91 -3.17 -1.86
C ASP A 86 -25.74 -2.64 -3.03
N SER A 87 -26.35 -3.55 -3.79
CA SER A 87 -27.10 -3.22 -5.01
C SER A 87 -28.23 -2.22 -4.76
N ASP A 88 -28.74 -2.19 -3.53
CA ASP A 88 -29.85 -1.35 -3.06
C ASP A 88 -29.43 0.06 -2.60
N MET A 89 -28.12 0.36 -2.50
CA MET A 89 -27.67 1.67 -2.05
C MET A 89 -27.59 2.67 -3.23
N PRO A 90 -28.31 3.82 -3.17
CA PRO A 90 -28.23 4.84 -4.21
C PRO A 90 -26.80 5.38 -4.34
N PRO A 91 -26.25 5.49 -5.57
CA PRO A 91 -24.86 5.91 -5.80
C PRO A 91 -24.56 7.33 -5.28
N GLU A 92 -25.59 8.18 -5.17
CA GLU A 92 -25.53 9.53 -4.60
C GLU A 92 -25.27 9.55 -3.08
N LYS A 93 -25.65 8.48 -2.37
CA LYS A 93 -25.41 8.33 -0.92
C LYS A 93 -24.11 7.60 -0.62
N THR A 94 -23.54 6.90 -1.61
CA THR A 94 -22.33 6.13 -1.43
C THR A 94 -21.10 7.03 -1.48
N ARG A 95 -20.47 7.20 -0.33
CA ARG A 95 -19.27 8.02 -0.15
C ARG A 95 -18.01 7.20 -0.35
N LEU A 96 -16.89 7.88 -0.57
CA LEU A 96 -15.58 7.24 -0.65
C LEU A 96 -15.22 6.52 0.65
N ALA A 97 -14.82 5.25 0.52
CA ALA A 97 -14.31 4.48 1.62
C ALA A 97 -13.00 5.08 2.18
N TRP A 98 -12.76 4.83 3.48
CA TRP A 98 -11.57 5.31 4.18
C TRP A 98 -10.23 5.04 3.45
N PRO A 99 -9.98 3.85 2.89
CA PRO A 99 -8.75 3.58 2.15
C PRO A 99 -8.53 4.52 0.97
N SER A 100 -9.60 4.89 0.26
CA SER A 100 -9.55 5.82 -0.86
C SER A 100 -9.19 7.24 -0.40
N ILE A 101 -9.79 7.72 0.69
CA ILE A 101 -9.45 9.02 1.29
C ILE A 101 -7.98 9.04 1.73
N ARG A 102 -7.52 7.97 2.40
CA ARG A 102 -6.12 7.80 2.80
C ARG A 102 -5.16 7.83 1.61
N SER A 103 -5.56 7.25 0.47
CA SER A 103 -4.77 7.29 -0.77
C SER A 103 -4.60 8.72 -1.30
N HIS A 104 -5.64 9.55 -1.31
CA HIS A 104 -5.55 10.97 -1.71
C HIS A 104 -4.57 11.74 -0.82
N ILE A 105 -4.66 11.57 0.49
CA ILE A 105 -3.76 12.23 1.44
C ILE A 105 -2.32 11.81 1.23
N THR A 106 -2.09 10.52 0.98
CA THR A 106 -0.74 10.00 0.75
C THR A 106 -0.17 10.56 -0.56
N ALA A 107 -0.98 10.64 -1.62
CA ALA A 107 -0.60 11.25 -2.89
C ALA A 107 -0.26 12.74 -2.73
N ILE A 108 -1.09 13.52 -2.04
CA ILE A 108 -0.88 14.96 -1.83
C ILE A 108 0.30 15.22 -0.89
N THR A 109 0.48 14.40 0.16
CA THR A 109 1.67 14.50 1.03
C THR A 109 2.95 14.23 0.23
N GLY A 110 2.91 13.29 -0.72
CA GLY A 110 4.02 13.03 -1.65
C GLY A 110 4.32 14.22 -2.56
N LEU A 111 3.28 14.85 -3.11
CA LEU A 111 3.39 16.09 -3.89
C LEU A 111 4.04 17.19 -3.06
N TYR A 112 3.53 17.41 -1.85
CA TYR A 112 4.00 18.44 -0.93
C TYR A 112 5.48 18.29 -0.57
N ARG A 113 5.92 17.06 -0.23
CA ARG A 113 7.34 16.76 0.03
C ARG A 113 8.22 17.10 -1.16
N THR A 114 7.73 16.81 -2.37
CA THR A 114 8.43 17.16 -3.62
C THR A 114 8.54 18.67 -3.80
N GLN A 115 7.45 19.41 -3.56
CA GLN A 115 7.45 20.87 -3.68
C GLN A 115 8.38 21.54 -2.65
N LYS A 116 8.38 21.07 -1.41
CA LYS A 116 9.18 21.63 -0.31
C LYS A 116 10.68 21.45 -0.54
N ALA A 117 11.11 20.29 -1.02
CA ALA A 117 12.52 20.06 -1.32
C ALA A 117 13.01 20.85 -2.54
N ARG A 118 12.14 21.06 -3.54
CA ARG A 118 12.40 21.98 -4.66
C ARG A 118 12.38 23.46 -4.25
N GLY A 119 12.09 23.77 -2.99
CA GLY A 119 11.98 25.13 -2.49
C GLY A 119 10.75 25.90 -3.01
N MET A 120 9.79 25.22 -3.63
CA MET A 120 8.58 25.83 -4.18
C MET A 120 7.49 26.05 -3.14
N ASN A 121 7.55 25.34 -2.01
CA ASN A 121 6.55 25.41 -0.95
C ASN A 121 7.19 25.78 0.39
N VAL A 122 6.75 26.90 0.97
CA VAL A 122 7.29 27.48 2.22
C VAL A 122 6.44 27.07 3.45
N HIS A 123 5.27 26.49 3.22
CA HIS A 123 4.32 26.19 4.28
C HIS A 123 4.80 25.03 5.20
N PRO A 124 4.16 24.83 6.36
CA PRO A 124 4.28 23.59 7.12
C PRO A 124 3.64 22.42 6.38
N LEU A 125 4.03 21.19 6.77
CA LEU A 125 3.42 19.99 6.19
C LEU A 125 1.89 20.06 6.34
N PRO A 126 1.11 19.68 5.31
CA PRO A 126 -0.35 19.78 5.32
C PRO A 126 -1.04 18.95 6.40
N ARG A 127 -0.28 18.15 7.15
CA ARG A 127 -0.74 17.20 8.14
C ARG A 127 -0.72 17.83 9.54
N GLU A 128 -1.28 19.02 9.66
CA GLU A 128 -1.48 19.69 10.94
C GLU A 128 -2.51 18.93 11.80
N ASP A 129 -2.54 19.21 13.11
CA ASP A 129 -3.33 18.46 14.09
C ASP A 129 -4.81 18.35 13.72
N ASN A 130 -5.38 19.41 13.14
CA ASN A 130 -6.78 19.44 12.67
C ASN A 130 -7.08 18.40 11.58
N VAL A 131 -6.16 18.19 10.64
CA VAL A 131 -6.31 17.15 9.61
C VAL A 131 -6.26 15.78 10.27
N ARG A 132 -5.36 15.57 11.23
CA ARG A 132 -5.26 14.30 11.94
C ARG A 132 -6.51 13.97 12.74
N GLU A 133 -7.12 14.94 13.41
CA GLU A 133 -8.37 14.77 14.13
C GLU A 133 -9.54 14.47 13.20
N TYR A 134 -9.69 15.25 12.12
CA TYR A 134 -10.72 15.02 11.12
C TYR A 134 -10.64 13.61 10.53
N LEU A 135 -9.43 13.10 10.28
CA LEU A 135 -9.21 11.75 9.80
C LEU A 135 -9.62 10.67 10.79
N LYS A 136 -9.34 10.86 12.08
CA LYS A 136 -9.83 9.93 13.12
C LYS A 136 -11.35 9.91 13.16
N THR A 137 -11.99 11.07 12.99
CA THR A 137 -13.45 11.18 12.94
C THR A 137 -14.03 10.46 11.74
N LEU A 138 -13.44 10.63 10.55
CA LEU A 138 -13.84 9.89 9.33
C LEU A 138 -13.66 8.38 9.48
N GLN A 139 -12.55 7.94 10.06
CA GLN A 139 -12.31 6.52 10.31
C GLN A 139 -13.36 5.93 11.26
N ARG A 140 -13.69 6.62 12.34
CA ARG A 140 -14.73 6.22 13.30
C ARG A 140 -16.10 6.15 12.65
N ARG A 141 -16.45 7.15 11.82
CA ARG A 141 -17.71 7.19 11.07
C ARG A 141 -17.86 5.97 10.17
N ASN A 142 -16.83 5.64 9.37
CA ASN A 142 -16.88 4.47 8.49
C ASN A 142 -17.01 3.18 9.29
N ALA A 143 -16.22 3.01 10.37
CA ALA A 143 -16.35 1.84 11.24
C ALA A 143 -17.75 1.70 11.87
N GLN A 144 -18.41 2.82 12.19
CA GLN A 144 -19.78 2.83 12.69
C GLN A 144 -20.80 2.46 11.62
N GLN A 145 -20.60 2.91 10.37
CA GLN A 145 -21.42 2.50 9.23
C GLN A 145 -21.26 1.01 8.94
N ASP A 146 -20.02 0.52 8.89
CA ASP A 146 -19.72 -0.91 8.67
C ASP A 146 -20.39 -1.77 9.76
N LYS A 147 -20.35 -1.31 11.02
CA LYS A 147 -21.04 -1.98 12.14
C LYS A 147 -22.57 -1.96 11.98
N GLY A 148 -23.14 -0.82 11.58
CA GLY A 148 -24.60 -0.69 11.38
C GLY A 148 -25.12 -1.52 10.20
N ASN A 149 -24.30 -1.70 9.18
CA ASN A 149 -24.59 -2.51 8.00
C ASN A 149 -24.28 -4.01 8.20
N TYR A 150 -23.87 -4.43 9.40
CA TYR A 150 -23.42 -5.80 9.69
C TYR A 150 -22.37 -6.30 8.69
N ALA A 151 -21.46 -5.42 8.26
CA ALA A 151 -20.43 -5.78 7.30
C ALA A 151 -19.57 -6.91 7.86
N ASP A 152 -19.42 -7.98 7.07
CA ASP A 152 -18.57 -9.10 7.42
C ASP A 152 -17.11 -8.63 7.50
N LYS A 153 -16.49 -8.88 8.67
CA LYS A 153 -15.10 -8.52 8.94
C LYS A 153 -14.10 -9.51 8.33
N ALA A 154 -14.56 -10.70 7.95
CA ALA A 154 -13.75 -11.75 7.33
C ALA A 154 -13.73 -11.64 5.80
N ARG A 155 -14.70 -10.95 5.20
CA ARG A 155 -14.76 -10.68 3.75
C ARG A 155 -13.52 -9.94 3.26
N ASP A 156 -13.00 -10.34 2.09
CA ASP A 156 -11.80 -9.79 1.45
C ASP A 156 -10.52 -9.87 2.31
N THR A 157 -10.49 -10.75 3.33
CA THR A 157 -9.28 -10.97 4.12
C THR A 157 -8.42 -12.09 3.51
N PRO A 158 -7.13 -12.21 3.84
CA PRO A 158 -6.32 -13.36 3.45
C PRO A 158 -6.84 -14.72 3.98
N LEU A 159 -7.82 -14.70 4.89
CA LEU A 159 -8.52 -15.89 5.38
C LEU A 159 -9.74 -16.25 4.52
N ASP A 160 -10.13 -15.35 3.60
CA ASP A 160 -11.14 -15.60 2.57
C ASP A 160 -10.49 -16.52 1.52
N GLY A 161 -10.61 -17.83 1.78
CA GLY A 161 -10.08 -18.89 0.93
C GLY A 161 -10.96 -19.14 -0.29
N TYR A 162 -10.53 -20.05 -1.15
CA TYR A 162 -11.40 -20.62 -2.19
C TYR A 162 -12.46 -21.52 -1.55
N THR A 163 -13.63 -21.61 -2.19
CA THR A 163 -14.57 -22.71 -1.90
C THR A 163 -14.04 -24.04 -2.45
N GLU A 164 -14.64 -25.16 -2.03
CA GLU A 164 -14.30 -26.48 -2.57
C GLU A 164 -14.53 -26.57 -4.08
N GLU A 165 -15.65 -26.02 -4.57
CA GLU A 165 -15.96 -25.95 -6.00
C GLU A 165 -14.94 -25.11 -6.79
N GLU A 166 -14.50 -23.99 -6.20
CA GLU A 166 -13.48 -23.14 -6.80
C GLU A 166 -12.11 -23.84 -6.83
N PHE A 167 -11.78 -24.58 -5.77
CA PHE A 167 -10.57 -25.38 -5.69
C PHE A 167 -10.53 -26.45 -6.78
N GLU A 168 -11.59 -27.25 -6.90
CA GLU A 168 -11.71 -28.28 -7.93
C GLU A 168 -11.58 -27.70 -9.33
N ARG A 169 -12.24 -26.55 -9.58
CA ARG A 169 -12.14 -25.84 -10.86
C ARG A 169 -10.71 -25.40 -11.15
N ILE A 170 -9.99 -24.86 -10.17
CA ILE A 170 -8.59 -24.45 -10.33
C ILE A 170 -7.71 -25.67 -10.62
N CYS A 171 -7.86 -26.76 -9.88
CA CYS A 171 -7.13 -28.00 -10.09
C CYS A 171 -7.37 -28.57 -11.49
N GLY A 172 -8.63 -28.64 -11.92
CA GLY A 172 -9.03 -29.10 -13.25
C GLY A 172 -8.41 -28.25 -14.37
N GLU A 173 -8.45 -26.93 -14.24
CA GLU A 173 -7.88 -26.02 -15.24
C GLU A 173 -6.34 -26.12 -15.32
N LEU A 174 -5.66 -26.28 -14.19
CA LEU A 174 -4.22 -26.50 -14.17
C LEU A 174 -3.85 -27.84 -14.80
N TRP A 175 -4.64 -28.89 -14.55
CA TRP A 175 -4.44 -30.21 -15.12
C TRP A 175 -4.62 -30.21 -16.65
N THR A 176 -5.71 -29.63 -17.15
CA THR A 176 -6.00 -29.57 -18.60
C THR A 176 -4.95 -28.78 -19.36
N ARG A 177 -4.46 -27.68 -18.79
CA ARG A 177 -3.38 -26.86 -19.37
C ARG A 177 -2.00 -27.51 -19.29
N GLY A 178 -1.83 -28.51 -18.42
CA GLY A 178 -0.61 -29.31 -18.30
C GLY A 178 -0.16 -29.97 -19.60
N GLY A 179 -1.10 -30.26 -20.52
CA GLY A 179 -0.75 -30.81 -21.84
C GLY A 179 0.08 -29.88 -22.73
N ALA A 180 -0.03 -28.55 -22.55
CA ALA A 180 0.70 -27.57 -23.37
C ALA A 180 2.05 -27.17 -22.76
N SER A 181 2.16 -27.14 -21.43
CA SER A 181 3.39 -26.75 -20.71
C SER A 181 3.43 -27.44 -19.34
N PRO A 182 3.78 -28.74 -19.30
CA PRO A 182 3.61 -29.57 -18.12
C PRO A 182 4.40 -29.04 -16.92
N GLU A 183 5.62 -28.55 -17.12
CA GLU A 183 6.49 -28.10 -16.03
C GLU A 183 5.88 -26.97 -15.19
N TYR A 184 5.32 -25.94 -15.84
CA TYR A 184 4.78 -24.78 -15.13
C TYR A 184 3.47 -25.11 -14.42
N TYR A 185 2.55 -25.78 -15.12
CA TYR A 185 1.21 -26.06 -14.60
C TYR A 185 1.22 -27.19 -13.57
N LEU A 186 2.00 -28.26 -13.79
CA LEU A 186 2.16 -29.32 -12.81
C LEU A 186 2.84 -28.82 -11.54
N ARG A 187 3.90 -28.02 -11.65
CA ARG A 187 4.56 -27.41 -10.47
C ARG A 187 3.58 -26.55 -9.67
N THR A 188 2.76 -25.75 -10.36
CA THR A 188 1.77 -24.88 -9.72
C THR A 188 0.66 -25.70 -9.06
N LEU A 189 0.20 -26.77 -9.72
CA LEU A 189 -0.78 -27.70 -9.18
C LEU A 189 -0.26 -28.43 -7.94
N VAL A 190 0.97 -28.95 -7.98
CA VAL A 190 1.60 -29.61 -6.83
C VAL A 190 1.77 -28.63 -5.67
N ASP A 191 2.26 -27.40 -5.92
CA ASP A 191 2.36 -26.38 -4.84
C ASP A 191 0.98 -26.11 -4.22
N LEU A 192 -0.06 -25.93 -5.04
CA LEU A 192 -1.44 -25.72 -4.58
C LEU A 192 -1.95 -26.89 -3.73
N LEU A 193 -1.75 -28.13 -4.19
CA LEU A 193 -2.17 -29.35 -3.48
C LEU A 193 -1.42 -29.52 -2.15
N LEU A 194 -0.11 -29.30 -2.12
CA LEU A 194 0.69 -29.31 -0.89
C LEU A 194 0.20 -28.23 0.08
N GLY A 195 -0.15 -27.05 -0.42
CA GLY A 195 -0.72 -25.97 0.39
C GLY A 195 -2.10 -26.30 0.96
N HIS A 196 -2.95 -26.97 0.19
CA HIS A 196 -4.31 -27.33 0.60
C HIS A 196 -4.31 -28.51 1.59
N TYR A 197 -3.69 -29.63 1.24
CA TYR A 197 -3.80 -30.88 1.99
C TYR A 197 -2.80 -30.98 3.14
N MET A 198 -1.58 -30.46 2.99
CA MET A 198 -0.59 -30.48 4.07
C MET A 198 -0.64 -29.21 4.93
N LEU A 199 -1.44 -28.21 4.55
CA LEU A 199 -1.49 -26.88 5.19
C LEU A 199 -0.11 -26.22 5.30
N ALA A 200 0.83 -26.60 4.44
CA ALA A 200 2.20 -26.15 4.47
C ALA A 200 2.31 -24.70 3.98
N ARG A 201 3.09 -23.86 4.67
CA ARG A 201 3.29 -22.48 4.23
C ARG A 201 4.16 -22.45 2.98
N GLY A 202 4.09 -21.36 2.23
CA GLY A 202 4.95 -21.18 1.05
C GLY A 202 6.45 -21.25 1.35
N GLY A 203 6.88 -20.96 2.58
CA GLY A 203 8.27 -21.17 3.01
C GLY A 203 8.64 -22.65 3.03
N ASP A 204 7.88 -23.43 3.79
CA ASP A 204 8.10 -24.87 3.99
C ASP A 204 8.03 -25.63 2.66
N ARG A 205 7.02 -25.36 1.83
CA ARG A 205 6.86 -25.99 0.50
C ARG A 205 8.02 -25.71 -0.47
N ARG A 206 8.71 -24.57 -0.32
CA ARG A 206 9.86 -24.21 -1.16
C ARG A 206 11.18 -24.75 -0.62
N ALA A 207 11.24 -25.03 0.68
CA ALA A 207 12.39 -25.62 1.33
C ALA A 207 12.39 -27.15 1.22
N ALA A 208 11.21 -27.76 1.06
CA ALA A 208 11.02 -29.20 0.89
C ALA A 208 11.88 -29.75 -0.25
N GLU A 209 12.72 -30.72 0.09
CA GLU A 209 13.48 -31.53 -0.84
C GLU A 209 12.74 -32.86 -1.12
N PRO A 210 13.01 -33.53 -2.26
CA PRO A 210 12.46 -34.86 -2.51
C PRO A 210 12.82 -35.88 -1.43
N LEU A 211 13.92 -35.66 -0.70
CA LEU A 211 14.35 -36.50 0.42
C LEU A 211 13.51 -36.31 1.68
N ASP A 212 12.73 -35.24 1.78
CA ASP A 212 11.84 -34.97 2.90
C ASP A 212 10.46 -35.64 2.71
N LEU A 213 10.22 -36.22 1.53
CA LEU A 213 8.96 -36.85 1.14
C LEU A 213 9.04 -38.37 1.33
N PHE A 214 8.28 -38.89 2.29
CA PHE A 214 8.22 -40.31 2.60
C PHE A 214 6.80 -40.84 2.44
N THR A 215 6.67 -42.04 1.90
CA THR A 215 5.43 -42.82 2.01
C THR A 215 5.54 -43.72 3.23
N PHE A 216 4.43 -43.84 3.97
CA PHE A 216 4.36 -44.75 5.11
C PHE A 216 3.14 -45.65 4.98
N GLU A 217 3.35 -46.95 5.15
CA GLU A 217 2.24 -47.93 5.18
C GLU A 217 1.70 -48.02 6.61
N PHE A 218 0.51 -47.47 6.85
CA PHE A 218 -0.16 -47.64 8.14
C PHE A 218 -0.80 -49.02 8.23
N THR A 219 -0.17 -49.91 9.00
CA THR A 219 -0.75 -51.23 9.29
C THR A 219 -2.03 -51.08 10.12
N GLY A 220 -3.15 -51.58 9.59
CA GLY A 220 -4.46 -51.57 10.28
C GLY A 220 -5.48 -50.55 9.81
N GLU A 221 -5.16 -49.66 8.86
CA GLU A 221 -6.12 -48.68 8.31
C GLU A 221 -7.07 -49.23 7.23
N GLY A 222 -7.03 -50.54 6.98
CA GLY A 222 -7.80 -51.16 5.90
C GLY A 222 -7.21 -50.84 4.51
N PRO A 223 -7.79 -51.39 3.43
CA PRO A 223 -7.32 -51.12 2.08
C PRO A 223 -7.60 -49.68 1.67
N THR A 224 -6.56 -48.86 1.56
CA THR A 224 -6.60 -47.51 0.96
C THR A 224 -6.08 -47.55 -0.48
N CYS A 225 -6.66 -46.72 -1.36
CA CYS A 225 -6.26 -46.63 -2.77
C CYS A 225 -4.84 -46.08 -2.98
N CYS A 226 -4.31 -45.42 -1.95
CA CYS A 226 -3.33 -44.37 -2.10
C CYS A 226 -2.47 -44.34 -0.82
N MET A 227 -1.15 -44.34 -0.97
CA MET A 227 -0.24 -44.23 0.18
C MET A 227 -0.20 -42.78 0.68
N PRO A 228 -0.25 -42.55 2.00
CA PRO A 228 -0.09 -41.21 2.55
C PRO A 228 1.33 -40.72 2.31
N LEU A 229 1.43 -39.45 1.91
CA LEU A 229 2.67 -38.74 1.72
C LEU A 229 2.96 -37.88 2.96
N ILE A 230 4.11 -38.11 3.58
CA ILE A 230 4.58 -37.36 4.74
C ILE A 230 5.71 -36.44 4.27
N LEU A 231 5.64 -35.17 4.66
CA LEU A 231 6.67 -34.16 4.43
C LEU A 231 7.27 -33.74 5.78
N MET A 232 8.58 -33.89 5.97
CA MET A 232 9.31 -33.46 7.19
C MET A 232 10.07 -32.15 7.00
#